data_AF-G3H1K1-F1
#
_entry.id   AF-G3H1K1-F1
#
_cell.length_a   1.000
_cell.length_b   1.000
_cell.length_c   1.000
_cell.angle_alpha   90.00
_cell.angle_beta   90.00
_cell.angle_gamma   90.00
#
_symmetry.space_group_name_H-M   'P 1'
#
loop_
_entity.id
_entity.type
_entity.pdbx_description
1 polymer ?
#
loop_
_entity_poly.entity_id
_entity_poly.type
_entity_poly.pdbx_seq_one_letter_code
_entity_poly.pdbx_strand_id
1 'polypeptide(L)'
;MLPSTFESESKKEEKQKKKMAAKLEIAKFLQETMTEMARRNLAKLGDASSQLSSYVKQVQTGHRPSTKEIVGFSKLFEDQLALEHLDRPQLVALCKLLELQTFGTNNLLRFQLLMTLKSIKADDEVRA
;
A
#
# COMPACT_ATOMS: atom_id res chain seq x y z
N MET A 1 13.59 -41.60 8.45
CA MET A 1 14.42 -40.47 7.95
C MET A 1 13.83 -39.19 8.50
N LEU A 2 14.61 -38.41 9.25
CA LEU A 2 14.17 -37.13 9.81
C LEU A 2 14.43 -36.03 8.77
N PRO A 3 13.47 -35.13 8.51
CA PRO A 3 13.64 -34.06 7.54
C PRO A 3 14.75 -33.12 8.05
N SER A 4 15.81 -33.03 7.26
CA SER A 4 16.97 -32.20 7.53
C SER A 4 16.56 -30.74 7.75
N THR A 5 16.88 -30.24 8.94
CA THR A 5 16.75 -28.86 9.42
C THR A 5 17.76 -27.90 8.77
N PHE A 6 18.49 -28.32 7.73
CA PHE A 6 19.44 -27.47 7.02
C PHE A 6 18.79 -26.89 5.75
N GLU A 7 17.89 -25.93 5.91
CA GLU A 7 17.79 -24.88 4.89
C GLU A 7 19.18 -24.21 4.85
N SER A 8 19.97 -24.47 3.81
CA SER A 8 21.27 -23.83 3.63
C SER A 8 21.10 -22.31 3.68
N GLU A 9 22.02 -21.60 4.32
CA GLU A 9 21.97 -20.14 4.41
C GLU A 9 21.76 -19.48 3.03
N SER A 10 22.33 -20.08 1.98
CA SER A 10 22.11 -19.66 0.59
C SER A 10 20.64 -19.69 0.14
N LYS A 11 19.87 -20.72 0.51
CA LYS A 11 18.44 -20.84 0.17
C LYS A 11 17.60 -19.81 0.93
N LYS A 12 17.96 -19.49 2.18
CA LYS A 12 17.30 -18.44 2.96
C LYS A 12 17.57 -17.06 2.37
N GLU A 13 18.83 -16.76 2.03
CA GLU A 13 19.23 -15.49 1.44
C GLU A 13 18.57 -15.29 0.07
N GLU A 14 18.52 -16.32 -0.77
CA GLU A 14 17.86 -16.26 -2.08
C GLU A 14 16.34 -16.02 -1.94
N LYS A 15 15.68 -16.65 -0.96
CA LYS A 15 14.26 -16.44 -0.66
C LYS A 15 14.00 -15.01 -0.17
N GLN A 16 14.90 -14.45 0.65
CA GLN A 16 14.82 -13.06 1.09
C GLN A 16 15.00 -12.08 -0.06
N LYS A 17 15.99 -12.30 -0.95
CA LYS A 17 16.20 -11.49 -2.16
C LYS A 17 14.96 -11.50 -3.07
N LYS A 18 14.37 -12.67 -3.32
CA LYS A 18 13.12 -12.81 -4.09
C LYS A 18 11.96 -12.07 -3.43
N LYS A 19 11.80 -12.19 -2.10
CA LYS A 19 10.77 -11.46 -1.34
C LYS A 19 10.96 -9.95 -1.43
N MET A 20 12.20 -9.47 -1.35
CA MET A 20 12.53 -8.05 -1.47
C MET A 20 12.25 -7.51 -2.87
N ALA A 21 12.64 -8.25 -3.92
CA ALA A 21 12.34 -7.90 -5.31
C ALA A 21 10.83 -7.81 -5.56
N ALA A 22 10.06 -8.79 -5.09
CA ALA A 22 8.60 -8.77 -5.18
C ALA A 22 7.98 -7.58 -4.44
N LYS A 23 8.48 -7.25 -3.24
CA LYS A 23 8.04 -6.06 -2.49
C LYS A 23 8.33 -4.77 -3.25
N LEU A 24 9.46 -4.69 -3.95
CA LEU A 24 9.87 -3.51 -4.72
C LEU A 24 9.01 -3.33 -5.98
N GLU A 25 8.67 -4.42 -6.66
CA GLU A 25 7.73 -4.43 -7.79
C GLU A 25 6.31 -4.02 -7.34
N ILE A 26 5.84 -4.57 -6.22
CA ILE A 26 4.55 -4.20 -5.62
C ILE A 26 4.54 -2.71 -5.21
N ALA A 27 5.65 -2.19 -4.66
CA ALA A 27 5.76 -0.79 -4.28
C ALA A 27 5.69 0.16 -5.49
N LYS A 28 6.35 -0.19 -6.60
CA LYS A 28 6.25 0.56 -7.88
C LYS A 28 4.82 0.57 -8.40
N PHE A 29 4.19 -0.60 -8.42
CA PHE A 29 2.80 -0.74 -8.85
C PHE A 29 1.82 0.07 -7.96
N LEU A 30 2.08 0.13 -6.65
CA LEU A 30 1.31 0.96 -5.73
C LEU A 30 1.54 2.45 -5.96
N GLN A 31 2.77 2.87 -6.27
CA GLN A 31 3.07 4.25 -6.63
C GLN A 31 2.31 4.69 -7.90
N GLU A 32 2.27 3.84 -8.92
CA GLU A 32 1.48 4.05 -10.14
C GLU A 32 -0.02 4.11 -9.82
N THR A 33 -0.50 3.19 -8.98
CA THR A 33 -1.88 3.15 -8.50
C THR A 33 -2.29 4.41 -7.73
N MET A 34 -1.43 4.89 -6.83
CA MET A 34 -1.66 6.13 -6.09
C MET A 34 -1.71 7.35 -7.02
N THR A 35 -0.90 7.36 -8.08
CA THR A 35 -0.90 8.42 -9.10
C THR A 35 -2.23 8.42 -9.87
N GLU A 36 -2.71 7.25 -10.27
CA GLU A 36 -4.00 7.12 -10.98
C GLU A 36 -5.20 7.41 -10.05
N MET A 37 -5.14 6.97 -8.78
CA MET A 37 -6.15 7.33 -7.77
C MET A 37 -6.16 8.82 -7.48
N ALA A 38 -4.99 9.45 -7.35
CA ALA A 38 -4.89 10.90 -7.22
C ALA A 38 -5.56 11.54 -8.42
N ARG A 39 -5.24 11.13 -9.66
CA ARG A 39 -5.88 11.67 -10.89
C ARG A 39 -7.40 11.52 -10.91
N ARG A 40 -7.95 10.42 -10.41
CA ARG A 40 -9.41 10.17 -10.33
C ARG A 40 -10.08 10.97 -9.21
N ASN A 41 -9.45 11.06 -8.04
CA ASN A 41 -9.95 11.86 -6.91
C ASN A 41 -9.81 13.36 -7.18
N LEU A 42 -8.79 13.76 -7.93
CA LEU A 42 -8.60 15.12 -8.47
C LEU A 42 -9.86 15.61 -9.22
N ALA A 43 -10.53 14.74 -9.98
CA ALA A 43 -11.77 15.09 -10.68
C ALA A 43 -12.95 15.36 -9.73
N LYS A 44 -12.89 14.85 -8.48
CA LYS A 44 -13.92 15.05 -7.45
C LYS A 44 -13.60 16.17 -6.45
N LEU A 45 -12.33 16.62 -6.35
CA LEU A 45 -11.83 17.45 -5.23
C LEU A 45 -11.70 18.97 -5.47
N GLY A 46 -12.10 19.51 -6.63
CA GLY A 46 -12.06 20.96 -6.86
C GLY A 46 -10.64 21.56 -6.73
N ASP A 47 -10.44 22.61 -5.93
CA ASP A 47 -9.12 23.28 -5.79
C ASP A 47 -8.02 22.43 -5.11
N ALA A 48 -8.39 21.52 -4.19
CA ALA A 48 -7.44 20.62 -3.52
C ALA A 48 -6.76 19.63 -4.51
N SER A 49 -7.41 19.43 -5.65
CA SER A 49 -6.94 18.64 -6.78
C SER A 49 -5.59 19.12 -7.32
N SER A 50 -5.47 20.43 -7.57
CA SER A 50 -4.27 21.05 -8.15
C SER A 50 -3.05 20.92 -7.23
N GLN A 51 -3.26 21.13 -5.93
CA GLN A 51 -2.21 21.01 -4.91
C GLN A 51 -1.71 19.57 -4.79
N LEU A 52 -2.62 18.58 -4.77
CA LEU A 52 -2.25 17.17 -4.74
C LEU A 52 -1.47 16.75 -6.00
N SER A 53 -1.89 17.19 -7.19
CA SER A 53 -1.17 16.90 -8.43
C SER A 53 0.23 17.50 -8.48
N SER A 54 0.38 18.75 -8.06
CA SER A 54 1.68 19.41 -7.95
C SER A 54 2.59 18.67 -6.98
N TYR A 55 2.05 18.27 -5.83
CA TYR A 55 2.77 17.53 -4.81
C TYR A 55 3.21 16.13 -5.29
N VAL A 56 2.34 15.37 -5.96
CA VAL A 56 2.71 14.06 -6.53
C VAL A 56 3.85 14.20 -7.54
N LYS A 57 3.81 15.23 -8.40
CA LYS A 57 4.91 15.51 -9.34
C LYS A 57 6.21 15.84 -8.61
N GLN A 58 6.16 16.67 -7.57
CA GLN A 58 7.35 17.02 -6.79
C GLN A 58 7.98 15.78 -6.15
N VAL A 59 7.17 14.89 -5.55
CA VAL A 59 7.66 13.64 -4.95
C VAL A 59 8.28 12.72 -6.02
N GLN A 60 7.67 12.62 -7.21
CA GLN A 60 8.24 11.86 -8.33
C GLN A 60 9.57 12.43 -8.83
N THR A 61 9.77 13.75 -8.74
CA THR A 61 11.03 14.41 -9.11
C THR A 61 12.10 14.36 -8.02
N GLY A 62 11.83 13.71 -6.88
CA GLY A 62 12.80 13.52 -5.80
C GLY A 62 12.60 14.43 -4.58
N HIS A 63 11.50 15.17 -4.50
CA HIS A 63 11.13 15.91 -3.29
C HIS A 63 10.96 14.93 -2.12
N ARG A 64 11.54 15.28 -0.97
CA ARG A 64 11.35 14.53 0.28
C ARG A 64 10.28 15.24 1.11
N PRO A 65 9.06 14.70 1.15
CA PRO A 65 7.99 15.38 1.84
C PRO A 65 8.23 15.39 3.36
N SER A 66 7.96 16.54 3.95
CA SER A 66 7.95 16.73 5.39
C SER A 66 6.77 16.01 6.04
N THR A 67 6.90 15.68 7.32
CA THR A 67 5.81 15.04 8.09
C THR A 67 4.52 15.85 8.04
N LYS A 68 4.61 17.20 8.02
CA LYS A 68 3.44 18.09 7.92
C LYS A 68 2.72 17.94 6.57
N GLU A 69 3.47 17.85 5.47
CA GLU A 69 2.91 17.62 4.14
C GLU A 69 2.25 16.25 4.06
N ILE A 70 2.92 15.19 4.54
CA ILE A 70 2.37 13.83 4.56
C ILE A 70 1.04 13.78 5.34
N VAL A 71 1.00 14.37 6.54
CA VAL A 71 -0.21 14.38 7.38
C VAL A 71 -1.31 15.28 6.79
N GLY A 72 -0.95 16.35 6.07
CA GLY A 72 -1.91 17.22 5.39
C GLY A 72 -2.61 16.49 4.24
N PHE A 73 -1.84 15.83 3.37
CA PHE A 73 -2.37 15.12 2.21
C PHE A 73 -2.99 13.77 2.56
N SER A 74 -2.57 13.09 3.65
CA SER A 74 -3.17 11.81 4.06
C SER A 74 -4.66 11.91 4.37
N LYS A 75 -5.11 13.07 4.88
CA LYS A 75 -6.54 13.36 5.15
C LYS A 75 -7.42 13.34 3.89
N LEU A 76 -6.84 13.53 2.71
CA LEU A 76 -7.57 13.45 1.44
C LEU A 76 -7.88 12.01 1.01
N PHE A 77 -7.27 11.04 1.69
CA PHE A 77 -7.43 9.61 1.43
C PHE A 77 -8.07 8.96 2.65
N GLU A 78 -9.37 9.19 2.86
CA GLU A 78 -10.12 8.42 3.87
C GLU A 78 -10.20 6.93 3.48
N ASP A 79 -9.96 6.05 4.46
CA ASP A 79 -9.72 4.61 4.25
C ASP A 79 -10.84 3.89 3.48
N GLN A 80 -12.10 4.25 3.72
CA GLN A 80 -13.25 3.64 3.03
C GLN A 80 -13.37 4.12 1.58
N LEU A 81 -13.19 5.42 1.34
CA LEU A 81 -13.32 6.00 0.01
C LEU A 81 -12.17 5.57 -0.91
N ALA A 82 -10.97 5.35 -0.36
CA ALA A 82 -9.80 4.91 -1.14
C ALA A 82 -9.92 3.46 -1.62
N LEU A 83 -10.42 2.54 -0.78
CA LEU A 83 -10.47 1.11 -1.11
C LEU A 83 -11.56 0.74 -2.12
N GLU A 84 -12.67 1.48 -2.17
CA GLU A 84 -13.77 1.22 -3.13
C GLU A 84 -13.35 1.41 -4.58
N HIS A 85 -12.46 2.38 -4.84
CA HIS A 85 -12.02 2.74 -6.18
C HIS A 85 -10.83 1.90 -6.70
N LEU A 86 -10.32 0.97 -5.89
CA LEU A 86 -9.25 0.07 -6.30
C LEU A 86 -9.77 -1.10 -7.12
N ASP A 87 -9.10 -1.36 -8.23
CA ASP A 87 -9.34 -2.52 -9.08
C ASP A 87 -8.73 -3.78 -8.45
N ARG A 88 -9.21 -4.96 -8.88
CA ARG A 88 -8.77 -6.24 -8.29
C ARG A 88 -7.24 -6.43 -8.25
N PRO A 89 -6.45 -6.09 -9.31
CA PRO A 89 -5.00 -6.20 -9.25
C PRO A 89 -4.39 -5.37 -8.12
N GLN A 90 -4.98 -4.22 -7.83
CA GLN A 90 -4.53 -3.30 -6.79
C GLN A 90 -4.84 -3.80 -5.39
N LEU A 91 -6.04 -4.33 -5.19
CA LEU A 91 -6.42 -5.00 -3.95
C LEU A 91 -5.50 -6.21 -3.68
N VAL A 92 -5.22 -7.02 -4.70
CA VAL A 92 -4.32 -8.17 -4.59
C VAL A 92 -2.88 -7.73 -4.26
N ALA A 93 -2.39 -6.65 -4.88
CA ALA A 93 -1.06 -6.11 -4.60
C ALA A 93 -0.93 -5.64 -3.14
N LEU A 94 -1.92 -4.91 -2.62
CA LEU A 94 -1.97 -4.48 -1.22
C LEU A 94 -2.02 -5.67 -0.26
N CYS A 95 -2.88 -6.66 -0.52
CA CYS A 95 -2.94 -7.86 0.31
C CYS A 95 -1.60 -8.61 0.33
N LYS A 96 -0.93 -8.76 -0.82
CA LYS A 96 0.41 -9.39 -0.89
C LYS A 96 1.47 -8.59 -0.13
N LEU A 97 1.41 -7.25 -0.18
CA LEU A 97 2.33 -6.39 0.56
C LEU A 97 2.20 -6.61 2.07
N LEU A 98 0.97 -6.69 2.55
CA LEU A 98 0.62 -6.93 3.95
C LEU A 98 0.70 -8.43 4.35
N GLU A 99 1.22 -9.27 3.46
CA GLU A 99 1.36 -10.72 3.65
C GLU A 99 0.02 -11.42 3.98
N LEU A 100 -1.09 -10.85 3.48
CA LEU A 100 -2.44 -11.37 3.57
C LEU A 100 -2.74 -12.35 2.44
N GLN A 101 -3.65 -13.29 2.71
CA GLN A 101 -4.14 -14.24 1.72
C GLN A 101 -4.99 -13.53 0.66
N THR A 102 -4.78 -13.86 -0.62
CA THR A 102 -5.47 -13.21 -1.75
C THR A 102 -6.43 -14.17 -2.43
N PHE A 103 -7.63 -14.33 -1.86
CA PHE A 103 -8.68 -15.18 -2.42
C PHE A 103 -10.06 -14.53 -2.34
N GLY A 104 -11.00 -15.06 -3.13
CA GLY A 104 -12.38 -14.60 -3.15
C GLY A 104 -12.62 -13.33 -3.97
N THR A 105 -13.73 -12.65 -3.65
CA THR A 105 -14.25 -11.48 -4.38
C THR A 105 -13.54 -10.19 -3.97
N ASN A 106 -13.65 -9.13 -4.78
CA ASN A 106 -13.07 -7.83 -4.47
C ASN A 106 -13.56 -7.28 -3.12
N ASN A 107 -14.83 -7.52 -2.77
CA ASN A 107 -15.40 -7.09 -1.50
C ASN A 107 -14.76 -7.81 -0.31
N LEU A 108 -14.43 -9.10 -0.47
CA LEU A 108 -13.70 -9.84 0.57
C LEU A 108 -12.29 -9.29 0.75
N LEU A 109 -11.57 -9.00 -0.35
CA LEU A 109 -10.23 -8.39 -0.29
C LEU A 109 -10.27 -7.03 0.40
N ARG A 110 -11.25 -6.18 0.05
CA ARG A 110 -11.46 -4.87 0.71
C ARG A 110 -11.75 -5.02 2.19
N PHE A 111 -12.62 -5.96 2.54
CA PHE A 111 -12.96 -6.24 3.94
C PHE A 111 -11.73 -6.69 4.73
N GLN A 112 -10.92 -7.60 4.18
CA GLN A 112 -9.67 -8.03 4.81
C GLN A 112 -8.72 -6.84 5.03
N LEU A 113 -8.49 -6.01 4.02
CA LEU A 113 -7.67 -4.81 4.14
C LEU A 113 -8.19 -3.85 5.23
N LEU A 114 -9.48 -3.58 5.25
CA LEU A 114 -10.11 -2.72 6.28
C LEU A 114 -9.93 -3.29 7.69
N MET A 115 -10.13 -4.59 7.88
CA MET A 115 -9.96 -5.23 9.18
C MET A 115 -8.51 -5.21 9.64
N THR A 116 -7.56 -5.44 8.73
CA THR A 116 -6.13 -5.33 9.03
C THR A 116 -5.76 -3.90 9.44
N LEU A 117 -6.22 -2.88 8.72
CA LEU A 117 -5.97 -1.47 9.08
C LEU A 117 -6.54 -1.12 10.47
N LYS A 118 -7.76 -1.56 10.77
CA LYS A 118 -8.37 -1.38 12.09
C LYS A 118 -7.55 -2.04 13.20
N SER A 119 -7.06 -3.26 12.95
CA SER A 119 -6.23 -3.98 13.92
C SER A 119 -4.90 -3.26 14.18
N ILE A 120 -4.26 -2.74 13.13
CA ILE A 120 -3.01 -1.98 13.26
C ILE A 120 -3.26 -0.70 14.07
N LYS A 121 -4.33 0.04 13.73
CA LYS A 121 -4.70 1.26 14.46
C LYS A 121 -4.97 0.99 15.94
N ALA A 122 -5.69 -0.08 16.26
CA ALA A 122 -5.96 -0.47 17.64
C ALA A 122 -4.67 -0.84 18.40
N ASP A 123 -3.72 -1.53 17.76
CA ASP A 123 -2.41 -1.84 18.38
C ASP A 123 -1.57 -0.58 18.62
N ASP A 124 -1.63 0.40 17.70
CA ASP A 124 -0.98 1.71 17.87
C ASP A 124 -1.60 2.51 19.03
N GLU A 125 -2.93 2.50 19.17
CA GLU A 125 -3.64 3.18 20.26
C GLU A 125 -3.33 2.58 21.64
N VAL A 126 -3.10 1.27 21.73
CA VAL A 126 -2.72 0.59 22.98
C VAL A 126 -1.27 0.88 23.39
N ARG A 127 -0.42 1.25 22.44
CA ARG A 127 1.02 1.52 22.64
C ARG A 127 1.37 3.01 22.80
N ALA A 128 0.41 3.91 22.58
CA ALA A 128 0.56 5.36 22.73
C ALA A 128 0.25 5.83 24.16
#